data_AF-A0A7W1RNR4-F1
#
_entry.id   AF-A0A7W1RNR4-F1
#
_cell.length_a   1.000
_cell.length_b   1.000
_cell.length_c   1.000
_cell.angle_alpha   90.00
_cell.angle_beta   90.00
_cell.angle_gamma   90.00
#
_symmetry.space_group_name_H-M   'P 1'
#
loop_
_entity.id
_entity.type
_entity.pdbx_description
1 polymer ?
#
loop_
_entity_poly.entity_id
_entity_poly.type
_entity_poly.pdbx_seq_one_letter_code
_entity_poly.pdbx_strand_id
1 'polypeptide(L)'
;MRFLRNSVDVDSVSLEPGDYEGTYKLVGGEISFDLVNTVSWPATTREHDWLDRPCNVTRWAEAAGILSRSNRAILEGRSEAKLREELEQVRQVRSDLQNVLRPLAFSERSSRAAIETLNTLVYEISVLRRIDPTSHRWIWANPESLTEILAPVIWNAAYVLTSADHTRIGHCRSCNWIFHDTSRNRSRRWCDMIDCGSRDKALRYYHRTKSRDAS
;
A
#
# COMPACT_ATOMS: atom_id res chain seq x y z
N MET A 1 -0.77 -14.30 7.25
CA MET A 1 -1.93 -14.63 6.39
C MET A 1 -1.57 -14.12 5.00
N ARG A 2 -1.45 -15.01 4.00
CA ARG A 2 -1.07 -14.59 2.64
C ARG A 2 -2.35 -14.12 1.95
N PHE A 3 -2.50 -12.81 1.76
CA PHE A 3 -3.64 -12.24 1.04
C PHE A 3 -3.40 -12.44 -0.47
N LEU A 4 -3.50 -13.69 -0.94
CA LEU A 4 -3.39 -13.98 -2.37
C LEU A 4 -4.66 -13.52 -3.07
N ARG A 5 -4.65 -12.30 -3.61
CA ARG A 5 -5.66 -11.84 -4.58
C ARG A 5 -5.10 -12.08 -6.00
N ASN A 6 -5.81 -12.87 -6.80
CA ASN A 6 -5.49 -13.08 -8.22
C ASN A 6 -5.82 -11.83 -9.02
N SER A 7 -4.99 -11.48 -10.00
CA SER A 7 -5.03 -10.25 -10.80
C SER A 7 -6.10 -10.26 -11.91
N VAL A 8 -7.36 -10.48 -11.55
CA VAL A 8 -8.52 -10.30 -12.44
C VAL A 8 -9.39 -9.22 -11.81
N ASP A 9 -9.49 -8.08 -12.49
CA ASP A 9 -10.24 -6.86 -12.13
C ASP A 9 -10.30 -6.51 -10.63
N VAL A 10 -9.39 -5.65 -10.18
CA VAL A 10 -9.48 -5.07 -8.83
C VAL A 10 -10.25 -3.77 -8.92
N ASP A 11 -11.44 -3.76 -8.33
CA ASP A 11 -12.26 -2.55 -8.21
C ASP A 11 -11.53 -1.44 -7.45
N SER A 12 -11.83 -0.19 -7.81
CA SER A 12 -11.33 0.98 -7.10
C SER A 12 -11.89 1.06 -5.68
N VAL A 13 -11.05 1.45 -4.73
CA VAL A 13 -11.47 1.78 -3.38
C VAL A 13 -12.19 3.12 -3.39
N SER A 14 -13.32 3.22 -2.69
CA SER A 14 -14.14 4.43 -2.59
C SER A 14 -13.52 5.50 -1.67
N LEU A 15 -12.34 6.00 -2.01
CA LEU A 15 -11.68 7.11 -1.31
C LEU A 15 -12.16 8.46 -1.83
N GLU A 16 -12.17 9.49 -0.99
CA GLU A 16 -12.49 10.85 -1.42
C GLU A 16 -11.27 11.46 -2.14
N PRO A 17 -11.40 11.85 -3.41
CA PRO A 17 -10.27 12.36 -4.18
C PRO A 17 -9.98 13.86 -3.97
N GLY A 18 -10.92 14.61 -3.38
CA GLY A 18 -10.88 16.08 -3.46
C GLY A 18 -10.92 16.54 -4.91
N ASP A 19 -9.97 17.38 -5.32
CA ASP A 19 -9.84 17.89 -6.68
C ASP A 19 -9.03 16.96 -7.61
N TYR A 20 -8.57 15.81 -7.11
CA TYR A 20 -7.72 14.91 -7.89
C TYR A 20 -8.52 14.04 -8.87
N GLU A 21 -8.16 14.07 -10.14
CA GLU A 21 -8.75 13.18 -11.14
C GLU A 21 -8.02 11.83 -11.17
N GLY A 22 -8.56 10.85 -10.43
CA GLY A 22 -8.06 9.48 -10.45
C GLY A 22 -8.79 8.56 -9.48
N THR A 23 -8.32 7.31 -9.43
CA THR A 23 -8.81 6.29 -8.51
C THR A 23 -7.65 5.53 -7.89
N TYR A 24 -7.87 4.97 -6.71
CA TYR A 24 -6.93 4.07 -6.06
C TYR A 24 -7.45 2.63 -6.07
N LYS A 25 -6.56 1.65 -6.28
CA LYS A 25 -6.86 0.21 -6.29
C LYS A 25 -5.86 -0.54 -5.42
N LEU A 26 -6.30 -1.63 -4.78
CA LEU A 26 -5.45 -2.53 -3.98
C LEU A 26 -4.70 -3.51 -4.89
N VAL A 27 -3.67 -3.02 -5.56
CA VAL A 27 -2.91 -3.77 -6.58
C VAL A 27 -1.48 -4.09 -6.17
N GLY A 28 -1.05 -3.72 -4.97
CA GLY A 28 0.28 -4.01 -4.44
C GLY A 28 0.55 -5.51 -4.28
N GLY A 29 -0.47 -6.32 -4.00
CA GLY A 29 -0.34 -7.76 -3.77
C GLY A 29 0.20 -8.13 -2.37
N GLU A 30 0.55 -7.13 -1.58
CA GLU A 30 0.83 -7.18 -0.14
C GLU A 30 0.22 -5.93 0.50
N ILE A 31 -0.38 -6.05 1.68
CA ILE A 31 -1.08 -4.91 2.31
C ILE A 31 -0.15 -3.74 2.65
N SER A 32 1.14 -4.02 2.90
CA SER A 32 2.16 -2.99 3.11
C SER A 32 2.51 -2.24 1.82
N PHE A 33 2.49 -2.93 0.68
CA PHE A 33 2.63 -2.29 -0.63
C PHE A 33 1.40 -1.46 -0.98
N ASP A 34 0.21 -1.97 -0.69
CA ASP A 34 -1.02 -1.22 -0.86
C ASP A 34 -0.99 0.09 -0.04
N LEU A 35 -0.57 0.05 1.22
CA LEU A 35 -0.46 1.25 2.04
C LEU A 35 0.48 2.29 1.42
N VAL A 36 1.72 1.92 1.06
CA VAL A 36 2.67 2.90 0.50
C VAL A 36 2.25 3.41 -0.88
N ASN A 37 1.51 2.61 -1.64
CA ASN A 37 0.93 3.02 -2.92
C ASN A 37 -0.28 3.97 -2.78
N THR A 38 -0.73 4.30 -1.56
CA THR A 38 -1.73 5.37 -1.36
C THR A 38 -1.18 6.76 -1.69
N VAL A 39 0.10 6.88 -2.04
CA VAL A 39 0.64 8.06 -2.74
C VAL A 39 0.70 7.75 -4.24
N SER A 40 -0.13 8.43 -5.02
CA SER A 40 -0.10 8.36 -6.49
C SER A 40 0.98 9.25 -7.03
N TRP A 41 1.67 8.82 -8.10
CA TRP A 41 2.71 9.60 -8.80
C TRP A 41 3.78 10.24 -7.88
N PRO A 42 4.40 9.44 -6.99
CA PRO A 42 5.32 9.98 -5.99
C PRO A 42 6.51 10.71 -6.64
N ALA A 43 6.89 11.84 -6.06
CA ALA A 43 7.93 12.76 -6.51
C ALA A 43 7.69 13.37 -7.90
N THR A 44 6.43 13.64 -8.25
CA THR A 44 6.05 14.34 -9.50
C THR A 44 5.04 15.45 -9.24
N THR A 45 4.79 16.29 -10.24
CA THR A 45 3.76 17.35 -10.16
C THR A 45 2.33 16.81 -10.10
N ARG A 46 2.13 15.51 -10.31
CA ARG A 46 0.82 14.82 -10.23
C ARG A 46 0.65 14.06 -8.92
N GLU A 47 1.54 14.27 -7.95
CA GLU A 47 1.50 13.57 -6.68
C GLU A 47 0.17 13.80 -5.97
N HIS A 48 -0.43 12.73 -5.48
CA HIS A 48 -1.66 12.80 -4.68
C HIS A 48 -1.59 11.80 -3.53
N ASP A 49 -1.78 12.32 -2.32
CA ASP A 49 -1.86 11.56 -1.09
C ASP A 49 -3.32 11.19 -0.80
N TRP A 50 -3.68 9.93 -1.03
CA TRP A 50 -5.05 9.45 -0.76
C TRP A 50 -5.37 9.40 0.74
N LEU A 51 -4.38 9.43 1.63
CA LEU A 51 -4.56 9.46 3.09
C LEU A 51 -4.31 10.88 3.63
N ASP A 52 -4.87 11.89 2.96
CA ASP A 52 -4.87 13.29 3.36
C ASP A 52 -5.95 13.65 4.40
N ARG A 53 -6.83 12.69 4.72
CA ARG A 53 -7.95 12.85 5.64
C ARG A 53 -8.28 11.57 6.41
N PRO A 54 -8.83 11.67 7.63
CA PRO A 54 -9.11 10.50 8.46
C PRO A 54 -10.04 9.47 7.84
N CYS A 55 -11.11 9.92 7.15
CA CYS A 55 -12.09 9.02 6.57
C CYS A 55 -11.51 8.13 5.46
N ASN A 56 -10.45 8.58 4.76
CA ASN A 56 -9.80 7.77 3.76
C ASN A 56 -8.95 6.65 4.39
N VAL A 57 -8.39 6.86 5.59
CA VAL A 57 -7.67 5.81 6.34
C VAL A 57 -8.61 4.67 6.70
N THR A 58 -9.79 4.98 7.25
CA THR A 58 -10.78 3.97 7.65
C THR A 58 -11.39 3.24 6.45
N ARG A 59 -11.70 3.96 5.36
CA ARG A 59 -12.20 3.37 4.10
C ARG A 59 -11.17 2.46 3.44
N TRP A 60 -9.90 2.88 3.41
CA TRP A 60 -8.80 2.05 2.92
C TRP A 60 -8.65 0.78 3.76
N ALA A 61 -8.67 0.91 5.09
CA ALA A 61 -8.55 -0.22 6.01
C ALA A 61 -9.69 -1.23 5.88
N GLU A 62 -10.92 -0.76 5.67
CA GLU A 62 -12.08 -1.61 5.38
C GLU A 62 -11.89 -2.38 4.07
N ALA A 63 -11.50 -1.70 2.98
CA ALA A 63 -11.25 -2.35 1.68
C ALA A 63 -10.08 -3.35 1.72
N ALA A 64 -9.06 -3.06 2.53
CA ALA A 64 -7.92 -3.95 2.78
C ALA A 64 -8.29 -5.16 3.67
N GLY A 65 -9.49 -5.17 4.26
CA GLY A 65 -9.97 -6.24 5.15
C GLY A 65 -9.36 -6.20 6.56
N ILE A 66 -8.81 -5.05 6.97
CA ILE A 66 -8.25 -4.81 8.30
C ILE A 66 -9.37 -4.42 9.28
N LEU A 67 -10.31 -3.60 8.82
CA LEU A 67 -11.34 -2.99 9.64
C LEU A 67 -12.72 -3.52 9.24
N SER A 68 -13.54 -3.89 10.23
CA SER A 68 -14.96 -4.17 9.99
C SER A 68 -15.76 -2.86 9.92
N ARG A 69 -16.92 -2.90 9.25
CA ARG A 69 -17.82 -1.74 9.16
C ARG A 69 -18.26 -1.21 10.54
N SER A 70 -18.44 -2.09 11.53
CA SER A 70 -18.80 -1.68 12.90
C SER A 70 -17.66 -0.94 13.59
N ASN A 71 -16.42 -1.45 13.48
CA ASN A 71 -15.26 -0.80 14.10
C ASN A 71 -14.95 0.54 13.42
N ARG A 72 -15.17 0.63 12.10
CA ARG A 72 -15.07 1.89 11.36
C ARG A 72 -15.98 2.97 11.93
N ALA A 73 -17.26 2.67 12.15
CA ALA A 73 -18.20 3.63 12.70
C ALA A 73 -17.80 4.11 14.11
N ILE A 74 -17.23 3.23 14.94
CA ILE A 74 -16.72 3.58 16.27
C ILE A 74 -15.55 4.58 16.16
N LEU A 75 -14.58 4.29 15.29
CA LEU A 75 -13.42 5.18 15.09
C LEU A 75 -13.82 6.54 14.51
N GLU A 76 -14.73 6.56 13.54
CA GLU A 76 -15.24 7.79 12.92
C GLU A 76 -16.09 8.64 13.88
N GLY A 77 -16.61 8.06 14.97
CA GLY A 77 -17.33 8.80 16.01
C GLY A 77 -16.44 9.57 16.99
N ARG A 78 -15.11 9.45 16.88
CA ARG A 78 -14.13 10.15 17.74
C ARG A 78 -13.97 11.62 17.34
N SER A 79 -13.32 12.40 18.19
CA SER A 79 -13.15 13.83 17.92
C SER A 79 -12.25 14.08 16.70
N GLU A 80 -12.67 15.02 15.85
CA GLU A 80 -11.94 15.44 14.66
C GLU A 80 -10.49 15.86 14.94
N ALA A 81 -10.25 16.53 16.08
CA ALA A 81 -8.91 16.93 16.48
C ALA A 81 -8.00 15.72 16.74
N LYS A 82 -8.53 14.67 17.40
CA LYS A 82 -7.76 13.45 17.68
C LYS A 82 -7.49 12.65 16.41
N LEU A 83 -8.48 12.57 15.52
CA LEU A 83 -8.33 11.91 14.23
C LEU A 83 -7.27 12.59 13.35
N ARG A 84 -7.19 13.92 13.38
CA ARG A 84 -6.13 14.66 12.65
C ARG A 84 -4.73 14.43 13.23
N GLU A 85 -4.59 14.36 14.55
CA GLU A 85 -3.31 14.03 15.19
C GLU A 85 -2.83 12.62 14.77
N GLU A 86 -3.73 11.64 14.81
CA GLU A 86 -3.41 10.25 14.44
C GLU A 86 -3.17 10.09 12.93
N LEU A 87 -3.82 10.90 12.10
CA LEU A 87 -3.58 10.92 10.66
C LEU A 87 -2.11 11.26 10.35
N GLU A 88 -1.53 12.24 11.02
CA GLU A 88 -0.12 12.59 10.81
C GLU A 88 0.81 11.44 11.23
N GLN A 89 0.48 10.70 12.29
CA GLN A 89 1.20 9.48 12.66
C GLN A 89 1.07 8.38 11.61
N VAL A 90 -0.13 8.18 11.04
CA VAL A 90 -0.36 7.23 9.95
C VAL A 90 0.50 7.57 8.73
N ARG A 91 0.55 8.86 8.35
CA ARG A 91 1.36 9.34 7.23
C ARG A 91 2.86 9.17 7.48
N GLN A 92 3.31 9.40 8.72
CA GLN A 92 4.68 9.17 9.14
C GLN A 92 5.05 7.68 9.04
N VAL A 93 4.25 6.79 9.63
CA VAL A 93 4.48 5.32 9.54
C VAL A 93 4.49 4.86 8.09
N ARG A 94 3.58 5.35 7.24
CA ARG A 94 3.60 5.03 5.80
C ARG A 94 4.91 5.46 5.14
N SER A 95 5.41 6.66 5.44
CA SER A 95 6.70 7.15 4.94
C SER A 95 7.86 6.26 5.39
N ASP A 96 7.86 5.85 6.65
CA ASP A 96 8.87 4.94 7.21
C ASP A 96 8.84 3.57 6.52
N LEU A 97 7.65 3.02 6.30
CA LEU A 97 7.48 1.77 5.54
C LEU A 97 7.89 1.94 4.08
N GLN A 98 7.67 3.09 3.46
CA GLN A 98 8.13 3.37 2.10
C GLN A 98 9.67 3.32 2.02
N ASN A 99 10.38 3.89 3.01
CA ASN A 99 11.84 3.87 3.08
C ASN A 99 12.40 2.44 3.23
N VAL A 100 11.64 1.53 3.83
CA VAL A 100 12.00 0.11 3.93
C VAL A 100 11.69 -0.63 2.63
N LEU A 101 10.48 -0.49 2.10
CA LEU A 101 9.93 -1.39 1.09
C LEU A 101 10.30 -0.99 -0.35
N ARG A 102 10.39 0.31 -0.64
CA ARG A 102 10.66 0.78 -2.00
C ARG A 102 12.01 0.32 -2.55
N PRO A 103 13.13 0.35 -1.79
CA PRO A 103 14.43 -0.16 -2.27
C PRO A 103 14.36 -1.60 -2.79
N LEU A 104 13.54 -2.46 -2.16
CA LEU A 104 13.39 -3.86 -2.56
C LEU A 104 12.91 -4.02 -4.01
N ALA A 105 12.05 -3.11 -4.48
CA ALA A 105 11.54 -3.09 -5.87
C ALA A 105 12.59 -2.68 -6.92
N PHE A 106 13.76 -2.22 -6.48
CA PHE A 106 14.91 -1.87 -7.31
C PHE A 106 16.10 -2.83 -7.09
N SER A 107 15.88 -3.96 -6.40
CA SER A 107 16.93 -4.90 -5.97
C SER A 107 17.99 -4.25 -5.05
N GLU A 108 17.60 -3.19 -4.33
CA GLU A 108 18.44 -2.48 -3.37
C GLU A 108 18.14 -2.92 -1.94
N ARG A 109 19.08 -2.66 -1.03
CA ARG A 109 18.87 -2.89 0.40
C ARG A 109 18.33 -1.63 1.06
N SER A 110 17.38 -1.80 1.97
CA SER A 110 16.94 -0.74 2.87
C SER A 110 18.09 -0.27 3.76
N SER A 111 18.11 1.03 4.09
CA SER A 111 19.16 1.60 4.96
C SER A 111 19.05 1.06 6.39
N ARG A 112 20.17 1.07 7.12
CA ARG A 112 20.19 0.68 8.54
C ARG A 112 19.16 1.46 9.37
N ALA A 113 19.08 2.78 9.17
CA ALA A 113 18.13 3.63 9.88
C ALA A 113 16.68 3.23 9.60
N ALA A 114 16.33 2.92 8.35
CA ALA A 114 14.98 2.46 8.01
C ALA A 114 14.64 1.12 8.70
N ILE A 115 15.61 0.21 8.80
CA ILE A 115 15.43 -1.06 9.54
C ILE A 115 15.27 -0.82 11.03
N GLU A 116 16.02 0.09 11.63
CA GLU A 116 15.89 0.45 13.05
C GLU A 116 14.50 1.04 13.34
N THR A 117 13.99 1.92 12.48
CA THR A 117 12.62 2.44 12.59
C THR A 117 11.58 1.32 12.51
N LEU A 118 11.72 0.38 11.54
CA LEU A 118 10.80 -0.75 11.43
C LEU A 118 10.84 -1.65 12.67
N ASN A 119 12.02 -1.87 13.27
CA ASN A 119 12.14 -2.65 14.49
C ASN A 119 11.37 -2.03 15.65
N THR A 120 11.43 -0.70 15.82
CA THR A 120 10.63 0.02 16.82
C THR A 120 9.14 -0.19 16.59
N LEU A 121 8.67 0.01 15.35
CA LEU A 121 7.26 -0.19 15.00
C LEU A 121 6.80 -1.63 15.25
N VAL A 122 7.61 -2.63 14.86
CA VAL A 122 7.32 -4.05 15.09
C VAL A 122 7.25 -4.38 16.57
N TYR A 123 8.13 -3.81 17.39
CA TYR A 123 8.12 -3.99 18.83
C TYR A 123 6.80 -3.46 19.43
N GLU A 124 6.40 -2.24 19.07
CA GLU A 124 5.18 -1.61 19.57
C GLU A 124 3.92 -2.40 19.23
N ILE A 125 3.79 -2.90 18.00
CA ILE A 125 2.58 -3.62 17.57
C ILE A 125 2.55 -5.08 18.04
N SER A 126 3.67 -5.61 18.58
CA SER A 126 3.80 -7.03 18.90
C SER A 126 2.80 -7.51 19.97
N VAL A 127 2.38 -6.61 20.86
CA VAL A 127 1.43 -6.88 21.95
C VAL A 127 -0.04 -6.88 21.48
N LEU A 128 -0.32 -6.36 20.29
CA LEU A 128 -1.68 -6.20 19.76
C LEU A 128 -2.21 -7.46 19.06
N ARG A 129 -1.47 -8.56 19.10
CA ARG A 129 -1.84 -9.81 18.43
C ARG A 129 -1.77 -11.00 19.37
N ARG A 130 -2.54 -12.03 19.03
CA ARG A 130 -2.51 -13.32 19.71
C ARG A 130 -2.82 -14.45 18.74
N ILE A 131 -2.57 -15.68 19.15
CA ILE A 131 -3.02 -16.85 18.42
C ILE A 131 -4.44 -17.15 18.90
N ASP A 132 -5.38 -17.25 17.97
CA ASP A 132 -6.71 -17.75 18.26
C ASP A 132 -6.63 -19.25 18.58
N PRO A 133 -7.08 -19.70 19.77
CA PRO A 133 -7.00 -21.10 20.18
C PRO A 133 -7.84 -22.05 19.32
N THR A 134 -8.79 -21.54 18.53
CA THR A 134 -9.64 -22.39 17.68
C THR A 134 -9.07 -22.51 16.27
N SER A 135 -8.76 -21.39 15.62
CA SER A 135 -8.26 -21.41 14.24
C SER A 135 -6.74 -21.62 14.13
N HIS A 136 -6.01 -21.51 15.25
CA HIS A 136 -4.55 -21.50 15.31
C HIS A 136 -3.92 -20.46 14.36
N ARG A 137 -4.62 -19.34 14.14
CA ARG A 137 -4.16 -18.22 13.32
C ARG A 137 -3.83 -17.03 14.19
N TRP A 138 -2.90 -16.20 13.71
CA TRP A 138 -2.70 -14.87 14.25
C TRP A 138 -3.96 -14.02 14.04
N ILE A 139 -4.42 -13.41 15.12
CA ILE A 139 -5.49 -12.42 15.14
C ILE A 139 -5.00 -11.13 15.78
N TRP A 140 -5.55 -10.01 15.32
CA TRP A 140 -5.26 -8.67 15.85
C TRP A 140 -6.40 -8.23 16.77
N ALA A 141 -6.08 -7.41 17.78
CA ALA A 141 -7.08 -6.67 18.53
C ALA A 141 -7.87 -5.74 17.59
N ASN A 142 -9.10 -5.39 17.98
CA ASN A 142 -9.83 -4.34 17.28
C ASN A 142 -9.08 -3.02 17.48
N PRO A 143 -8.76 -2.27 16.42
CA PRO A 143 -8.01 -1.03 16.55
C PRO A 143 -8.86 0.04 17.26
N GLU A 144 -8.28 0.72 18.25
CA GLU A 144 -8.91 1.81 18.99
C GLU A 144 -8.46 3.21 18.50
N SER A 145 -7.49 3.24 17.58
CA SER A 145 -6.93 4.44 16.95
C SER A 145 -6.65 4.23 15.46
N LEU A 146 -6.48 5.31 14.68
CA LEU A 146 -6.05 5.19 13.28
C LEU A 146 -4.65 4.59 13.15
N THR A 147 -3.76 4.83 14.12
CA THR A 147 -2.41 4.27 14.13
C THR A 147 -2.44 2.75 14.31
N GLU A 148 -3.31 2.22 15.17
CA GLU A 148 -3.44 0.77 15.39
C GLU A 148 -3.97 0.00 14.17
N ILE A 149 -4.68 0.64 13.25
CA ILE A 149 -5.04 0.06 11.95
C ILE A 149 -3.79 -0.45 11.23
N LEU A 150 -2.63 0.20 11.42
CA LEU A 150 -1.39 -0.15 10.74
C LEU A 150 -0.67 -1.35 11.35
N ALA A 151 -1.10 -1.89 12.49
CA ALA A 151 -0.46 -3.04 13.14
C ALA A 151 -0.29 -4.28 12.20
N PRO A 152 -1.34 -4.78 11.52
CA PRO A 152 -1.18 -5.84 10.51
C PRO A 152 -0.29 -5.43 9.34
N VAL A 153 -0.26 -4.14 8.99
CA VAL A 153 0.51 -3.61 7.85
C VAL A 153 2.00 -3.58 8.16
N ILE A 154 2.37 -3.09 9.34
CA ILE A 154 3.74 -3.10 9.88
C ILE A 154 4.26 -4.54 9.97
N TRP A 155 3.43 -5.46 10.48
CA TRP A 155 3.79 -6.88 10.54
C TRP A 155 4.01 -7.48 9.14
N ASN A 156 3.15 -7.13 8.17
CA ASN A 156 3.32 -7.55 6.78
C ASN A 156 4.59 -6.96 6.15
N ALA A 157 4.94 -5.71 6.44
CA ALA A 157 6.20 -5.10 5.97
C ALA A 157 7.43 -5.85 6.51
N ALA A 158 7.42 -6.24 7.79
CA ALA A 158 8.46 -7.07 8.38
C ALA A 158 8.53 -8.47 7.74
N TYR A 159 7.39 -9.09 7.44
CA TYR A 159 7.34 -10.34 6.67
C TYR A 159 7.94 -10.17 5.26
N VAL A 160 7.57 -9.11 4.54
CA VAL A 160 8.11 -8.82 3.20
C VAL A 160 9.62 -8.67 3.27
N LEU A 161 10.13 -7.91 4.23
CA LEU A 161 11.57 -7.72 4.42
C LEU A 161 12.31 -9.03 4.73
N THR A 162 11.76 -9.89 5.58
CA THR A 162 12.49 -11.03 6.15
C THR A 162 12.29 -12.34 5.41
N SER A 163 11.14 -12.53 4.75
CA SER A 163 10.64 -13.85 4.36
C SER A 163 10.10 -13.92 2.93
N ALA A 164 9.81 -12.79 2.28
CA ALA A 164 9.32 -12.79 0.90
C ALA A 164 10.47 -13.03 -0.11
N ASP A 165 10.13 -13.58 -1.28
CA ASP A 165 11.05 -13.66 -2.42
C ASP A 165 11.21 -12.27 -3.05
N HIS A 166 12.27 -11.55 -2.66
CA HIS A 166 12.52 -10.18 -3.17
C HIS A 166 12.71 -10.14 -4.68
N THR A 167 13.04 -11.25 -5.34
CA THR A 167 13.11 -11.32 -6.82
C THR A 167 11.74 -11.18 -7.50
N ARG A 168 10.66 -11.25 -6.72
CA ARG A 168 9.29 -11.02 -7.16
C ARG A 168 8.76 -9.64 -6.78
N ILE A 169 9.55 -8.80 -6.12
CA ILE A 169 9.16 -7.42 -5.82
C ILE A 169 9.59 -6.56 -7.00
N GLY A 170 8.64 -5.84 -7.59
CA GLY A 170 8.88 -4.98 -8.73
C GLY A 170 8.20 -3.63 -8.57
N HIS A 171 8.48 -2.72 -9.50
CA HIS A 171 7.79 -1.43 -9.60
C HIS A 171 7.09 -1.29 -10.96
N CYS A 172 6.00 -0.53 -10.97
CA CYS A 172 5.22 -0.25 -12.15
C CYS A 172 5.97 0.71 -13.07
N ARG A 173 6.14 0.32 -14.34
CA ARG A 173 6.81 1.15 -15.36
C ARG A 173 6.07 2.43 -15.74
N SER A 174 4.82 2.60 -15.31
CA SER A 174 4.01 3.79 -15.61
C SER A 174 3.91 4.76 -14.44
N CYS A 175 3.64 4.27 -13.22
CA CYS A 175 3.33 5.14 -12.08
C CYS A 175 4.27 4.95 -10.87
N ASN A 176 5.30 4.11 -10.98
CA ASN A 176 6.29 3.81 -9.94
C ASN A 176 5.77 3.14 -8.65
N TRP A 177 4.49 2.79 -8.57
CA TRP A 177 3.99 1.93 -7.49
C TRP A 177 4.70 0.59 -7.41
N ILE A 178 4.93 0.10 -6.20
CA ILE A 178 5.59 -1.20 -5.98
C ILE A 178 4.56 -2.32 -5.89
N PHE A 179 4.96 -3.54 -6.24
CA PHE A 179 4.09 -4.71 -6.19
C PHE A 179 4.85 -6.01 -5.94
N HIS A 180 4.13 -7.01 -5.42
CA HIS A 180 4.54 -8.41 -5.41
C HIS A 180 4.01 -9.10 -6.68
N ASP A 181 4.92 -9.67 -7.48
CA ASP A 181 4.60 -10.47 -8.68
C ASP A 181 4.20 -11.90 -8.31
N THR A 182 2.89 -12.12 -8.24
CA THR A 182 2.27 -13.44 -8.07
C THR A 182 2.06 -14.19 -9.39
N SER A 183 2.43 -13.61 -10.54
CA SER A 183 2.29 -14.26 -11.84
C SER A 183 3.20 -15.48 -11.97
N ARG A 184 2.72 -16.48 -12.71
CA ARG A 184 3.41 -17.77 -12.91
C ARG A 184 4.83 -17.60 -13.45
N ASN A 185 5.02 -16.68 -14.39
CA ASN A 185 6.28 -16.52 -15.14
C ASN A 185 7.06 -15.25 -14.77
N ARG A 186 6.81 -14.64 -13.60
CA ARG A 186 7.47 -13.38 -13.17
C ARG A 186 7.40 -12.28 -14.25
N SER A 187 6.21 -12.15 -14.84
CA SER A 187 5.98 -11.36 -16.05
C SER A 187 5.27 -10.04 -15.78
N ARG A 188 4.94 -9.72 -14.52
CA ARG A 188 4.20 -8.51 -14.18
C ARG A 188 5.08 -7.29 -14.39
N ARG A 189 4.62 -6.35 -15.23
CA ARG A 189 5.32 -5.09 -15.56
C ARG A 189 4.59 -3.85 -15.06
N TRP A 190 3.32 -3.99 -14.69
CA TRP A 190 2.45 -2.91 -14.29
C TRP A 190 1.70 -3.30 -13.02
N CYS A 191 1.42 -2.31 -12.18
CA CYS A 191 0.57 -2.51 -11.01
C CYS A 191 -0.84 -2.93 -11.45
N ASP A 192 -1.37 -2.32 -12.51
CA ASP A 192 -2.65 -2.69 -13.10
C ASP A 192 -2.55 -2.68 -14.63
N MET A 193 -3.09 -3.73 -15.26
CA MET A 193 -3.01 -3.89 -16.72
C MET A 193 -3.92 -2.90 -17.44
N ILE A 194 -5.08 -2.60 -16.87
CA ILE A 194 -6.10 -1.73 -17.48
C ILE A 194 -5.60 -0.28 -17.43
N ASP A 195 -5.18 0.20 -16.27
CA ASP A 195 -4.80 1.60 -16.09
C ASP A 195 -3.37 1.89 -16.57
N CYS A 196 -2.39 1.16 -16.02
CA CYS A 196 -0.98 1.43 -16.28
C CYS A 196 -0.48 0.71 -17.53
N GLY A 197 -0.96 -0.51 -17.79
CA GLY A 197 -0.59 -1.26 -18.99
C GLY A 197 -1.08 -0.59 -20.28
N SER A 198 -2.32 -0.10 -20.30
CA SER A 198 -2.86 0.64 -21.46
C SER A 198 -2.15 1.97 -21.66
N ARG A 199 -1.89 2.71 -20.57
CA ARG A 199 -1.15 3.99 -20.63
C ARG A 199 0.26 3.83 -21.20
N ASP A 200 1.02 2.85 -20.72
CA ASP A 200 2.37 2.56 -21.22
C ASP A 200 2.37 2.12 -22.69
N LYS A 201 1.39 1.31 -23.12
CA LYS A 201 1.22 0.95 -24.54
C LYS A 201 0.93 2.17 -25.42
N ALA A 202 0.02 3.05 -24.99
CA ALA A 202 -0.33 4.26 -25.72
C ALA A 202 0.86 5.21 -25.88
N LEU A 203 1.63 5.43 -24.81
CA LEU A 203 2.85 6.24 -24.85
C LEU A 203 3.88 5.68 -25.84
N ARG A 204 4.13 4.36 -25.81
CA ARG A 204 5.06 3.72 -26.76
C ARG A 204 4.60 3.83 -28.20
N TYR A 205 3.30 3.72 -28.47
CA TYR A 205 2.75 3.91 -29.81
C TYR A 205 2.98 5.35 -30.29
N TYR A 206 2.63 6.34 -29.47
CA TYR A 206 2.82 7.76 -29.79
C TYR A 206 4.28 8.10 -30.14
N HIS A 207 5.25 7.63 -29.34
CA HIS A 207 6.66 7.87 -29.60
C HIS A 207 7.14 7.25 -30.92
N ARG A 208 6.66 6.06 -31.28
CA ARG A 208 7.01 5.39 -32.55
C ARG A 208 6.43 6.09 -33.77
N THR A 209 5.20 6.60 -33.68
CA THR A 209 4.57 7.32 -34.79
C THR A 209 5.26 8.66 -35.02
N LYS A 210 5.54 9.41 -33.95
CA LYS A 210 6.25 10.70 -34.04
C LYS A 210 7.66 10.56 -34.61
N SER A 211 8.38 9.48 -34.31
CA SER A 211 9.70 9.22 -34.92
C SER A 211 9.62 8.87 -36.41
N ARG A 212 8.51 8.26 -36.86
CA ARG A 212 8.29 7.91 -38.26
C ARG A 212 7.86 9.12 -39.10
N ASP A 213 7.12 10.06 -38.53
CA ASP A 213 6.72 11.29 -39.22
C ASP A 213 7.85 12.34 -39.28
N ALA A 214 8.92 12.15 -38.49
CA ALA A 214 10.10 13.00 -38.46
C ALA A 214 11.29 12.43 -39.27
N SER A 215 11.10 11.31 -39.97
CA SER A 215 12.08 10.68 -40.88
C SER A 215 11.57 10.74 -42.31
#